data_AF-A0A4R5JUA5-F1
#
_entry.id   AF-A0A4R5JUA5-F1
#
_cell.length_a   1.000
_cell.length_b   1.000
_cell.length_c   1.000
_cell.angle_alpha   90.00
_cell.angle_beta   90.00
_cell.angle_gamma   90.00
#
_symmetry.space_group_name_H-M   'P 1'
#
loop_
_entity.id
_entity.type
_entity.pdbx_description
1 polymer ?
#
loop_
_entity_poly.entity_id
_entity_poly.type
_entity_poly.pdbx_seq_one_letter_code
_entity_poly.pdbx_strand_id
1 'polypeptide(L)'
;MHIDPIFIIASAITIAVILASAATHKVRAPARFAGQLEDYQLLPKVLVKLIARGLPLVEIGVAFALLVPASRPIAALLAAGLLALYAAAIGINLWRGRADIDCGCSGPDQAQPLRPLLLARNSVLVVLALTAGITPQARDLGFFDGFVVIAASTVLLLVYAAAEGLLANGPRLFKLIGR
;
A
#
# COMPACT_ATOMS: atom_id res chain seq x y z
N MET A 1 -3.46 20.66 -15.20
CA MET A 1 -4.46 19.58 -15.22
C MET A 1 -5.34 19.75 -14.00
N HIS A 2 -6.63 19.97 -14.19
CA HIS A 2 -7.59 20.16 -13.10
C HIS A 2 -8.09 18.77 -12.65
N ILE A 3 -7.77 18.37 -11.42
CA ILE A 3 -8.24 17.11 -10.83
C ILE A 3 -9.40 17.42 -9.90
N ASP A 4 -10.51 16.71 -10.09
CA ASP A 4 -11.72 16.93 -9.30
C ASP A 4 -11.46 16.58 -7.80
N PRO A 5 -11.93 17.41 -6.85
CA PRO A 5 -11.76 17.17 -5.41
C PRO A 5 -12.26 15.80 -4.96
N ILE A 6 -13.30 15.24 -5.61
CA ILE A 6 -13.82 13.91 -5.32
C ILE A 6 -12.73 12.86 -5.52
N PHE A 7 -11.98 12.95 -6.62
CA PHE A 7 -10.91 11.99 -6.93
C PHE A 7 -9.74 12.09 -5.93
N ILE A 8 -9.39 13.31 -5.52
CA ILE A 8 -8.35 13.56 -4.50
C ILE A 8 -8.74 12.91 -3.16
N ILE A 9 -9.98 13.14 -2.71
CA ILE A 9 -10.47 12.61 -1.44
C ILE A 9 -10.62 11.09 -1.51
N ALA A 10 -11.16 10.55 -2.61
CA ALA A 10 -11.29 9.11 -2.80
C ALA A 10 -9.92 8.42 -2.79
N SER A 11 -8.93 9.00 -3.47
CA SER A 11 -7.54 8.53 -3.45
C SER A 11 -6.96 8.52 -2.04
N ALA A 12 -7.19 9.59 -1.26
CA ALA A 12 -6.73 9.67 0.13
C ALA A 12 -7.34 8.57 1.01
N ILE A 13 -8.66 8.33 0.88
CA ILE A 13 -9.36 7.28 1.63
C ILE A 13 -8.84 5.91 1.23
N THR A 14 -8.71 5.63 -0.06
CA THR A 14 -8.20 4.35 -0.55
C THR A 14 -6.80 4.07 -0.01
N ILE A 15 -5.86 5.03 -0.12
CA ILE A 15 -4.50 4.86 0.39
C ILE A 15 -4.48 4.71 1.92
N ALA A 16 -5.29 5.48 2.65
CA ALA A 16 -5.40 5.36 4.10
C ALA A 16 -5.88 3.96 4.51
N VAL A 17 -6.91 3.42 3.86
CA VAL A 17 -7.42 2.07 4.14
C VAL A 17 -6.37 1.00 3.80
N ILE A 18 -5.65 1.13 2.69
CA ILE A 18 -4.58 0.19 2.32
C ILE A 18 -3.45 0.19 3.36
N LEU A 19 -2.98 1.36 3.78
CA LEU A 19 -1.93 1.49 4.81
C LEU A 19 -2.40 0.96 6.17
N ALA A 20 -3.63 1.29 6.58
CA ALA A 20 -4.20 0.80 7.83
C ALA A 20 -4.37 -0.73 7.83
N SER A 21 -4.80 -1.30 6.71
CA SER A 21 -4.90 -2.76 6.52
C SER A 21 -3.53 -3.43 6.62
N ALA A 22 -2.53 -2.93 5.88
CA ALA A 22 -1.16 -3.43 5.92
C ALA A 22 -0.56 -3.37 7.34
N ALA A 23 -0.74 -2.24 8.03
CA ALA A 23 -0.27 -2.09 9.40
C ALA A 23 -0.96 -3.05 10.38
N THR A 24 -2.28 -3.23 10.24
CA THR A 24 -3.05 -4.16 11.09
C THR A 24 -2.51 -5.58 10.99
N HIS A 25 -2.18 -6.04 9.78
CA HIS A 25 -1.58 -7.36 9.58
C HIS A 25 -0.21 -7.50 10.24
N LYS A 26 0.62 -6.45 10.19
CA LYS A 26 1.96 -6.43 10.79
C LYS A 26 1.91 -6.38 12.32
N VAL A 27 0.97 -5.64 12.89
CA VAL A 27 0.75 -5.56 14.34
C VAL A 27 0.20 -6.87 14.90
N ARG A 28 -0.65 -7.59 14.14
CA ARG A 28 -1.19 -8.89 14.56
C ARG A 28 -0.14 -10.01 14.56
N ALA A 29 0.86 -9.94 13.69
CA ALA A 29 1.90 -10.97 13.57
C ALA A 29 3.32 -10.35 13.49
N PRO A 30 3.80 -9.67 14.55
CA PRO A 30 5.03 -8.90 14.51
C PRO A 30 6.28 -9.78 14.34
N ALA A 31 6.27 -11.01 14.88
CA ALA A 31 7.36 -11.96 14.70
C ALA A 31 7.50 -12.41 13.24
N ARG A 32 6.37 -12.64 12.55
CA ARG A 32 6.36 -12.98 11.12
C ARG A 32 6.87 -11.82 10.27
N PHE A 33 6.41 -10.61 10.56
CA PHE A 33 6.88 -9.42 9.84
C PHE A 33 8.38 -9.16 10.06
N ALA A 34 8.89 -9.38 11.27
CA ALA A 34 10.33 -9.30 11.54
C ALA A 34 11.13 -10.35 10.74
N GLY A 35 10.62 -11.58 10.61
CA GLY A 35 11.22 -12.61 9.75
C GLY A 35 11.24 -12.18 8.28
N GLN A 36 10.11 -11.69 7.75
CA GLN A 36 10.03 -11.14 6.40
C GLN A 36 11.06 -10.01 6.18
N LEU A 37 11.19 -9.07 7.12
CA LEU A 37 12.20 -8.00 7.03
C LEU A 37 13.65 -8.52 7.06
N GLU A 38 13.92 -9.60 7.80
CA GLU A 38 15.23 -10.24 7.82
C GLU A 38 15.54 -10.92 6.49
N ASP A 39 14.55 -11.57 5.86
CA ASP A 39 14.68 -12.25 4.56
C ASP A 39 15.03 -11.26 3.43
N TYR A 40 14.60 -10.00 3.54
CA TYR A 40 14.98 -8.96 2.59
C TYR A 40 16.49 -8.67 2.59
N GLN A 41 17.21 -8.96 3.69
CA GLN A 41 18.66 -8.71 3.87
C GLN A 41 19.08 -7.28 3.44
N LEU A 42 18.25 -6.29 3.78
CA LEU A 42 18.53 -4.86 3.57
C LEU A 42 18.94 -4.14 4.85
N LEU A 43 18.69 -4.76 6.01
CA LEU A 43 18.85 -4.15 7.32
C LEU A 43 19.74 -5.04 8.21
N PRO A 44 20.56 -4.45 9.09
CA PRO A 44 21.28 -5.22 10.10
C PRO A 44 20.30 -5.80 11.12
N LYS A 45 20.59 -7.00 11.64
CA LYS A 45 19.69 -7.76 12.53
C LYS A 45 19.20 -6.98 13.75
N VAL A 46 20.02 -6.07 14.28
CA VAL A 46 19.69 -5.20 15.41
C VAL A 46 18.55 -4.23 15.07
N LEU A 47 18.51 -3.74 13.83
CA LEU A 47 17.52 -2.76 13.37
C LEU A 47 16.23 -3.41 12.89
N VAL A 48 16.25 -4.70 12.51
CA VAL A 48 15.06 -5.44 12.05
C VAL A 48 13.94 -5.37 13.08
N LYS A 49 14.21 -5.66 14.36
CA LYS A 49 13.18 -5.62 15.42
C LYS A 49 12.63 -4.22 15.66
N LEU A 50 13.48 -3.20 15.57
CA LEU A 50 13.08 -1.81 15.76
C LEU A 50 12.17 -1.36 14.61
N ILE A 51 12.58 -1.60 13.36
CA ILE A 51 11.80 -1.25 12.18
C ILE A 51 10.52 -2.07 12.08
N ALA A 52 10.55 -3.37 12.40
CA ALA A 52 9.37 -4.22 12.41
C ALA A 52 8.26 -3.69 13.34
N ARG A 53 8.63 -3.01 14.44
CA ARG A 53 7.68 -2.39 15.38
C ARG A 53 7.34 -0.96 15.01
N GLY A 54 8.31 -0.17 14.55
CA GLY A 54 8.14 1.24 14.22
C GLY A 54 7.36 1.45 12.92
N LEU A 55 7.61 0.63 11.91
CA LEU A 55 7.03 0.81 10.57
C LEU A 55 5.50 0.72 10.56
N PRO A 56 4.84 -0.25 11.25
CA PRO A 56 3.38 -0.27 11.34
C PRO A 56 2.81 0.96 12.05
N LEU A 57 3.51 1.53 13.04
CA LEU A 57 3.07 2.75 13.72
C LEU A 57 3.13 3.96 12.78
N VAL A 58 4.17 4.04 11.96
CA VAL A 58 4.31 5.06 10.92
C VAL A 58 3.20 4.90 9.87
N GLU A 59 2.91 3.69 9.41
CA GLU A 59 1.82 3.42 8.48
C GLU A 59 0.46 3.85 9.02
N ILE A 60 0.17 3.55 10.29
CA ILE A 60 -1.07 3.98 10.97
C ILE A 60 -1.11 5.50 11.08
N GLY A 61 -0.02 6.13 11.51
CA GLY A 61 0.06 7.59 11.64
C GLY A 61 -0.18 8.31 10.30
N VAL A 62 0.43 7.80 9.23
CA VAL A 62 0.25 8.33 7.87
C VAL A 62 -1.18 8.10 7.37
N ALA A 63 -1.78 6.93 7.64
CA ALA A 63 -3.17 6.64 7.27
C ALA A 63 -4.14 7.63 7.93
N PHE A 64 -3.99 7.91 9.23
CA PHE A 64 -4.82 8.91 9.91
C PHE A 64 -4.56 10.33 9.43
N ALA A 65 -3.29 10.71 9.21
CA ALA A 65 -2.92 12.04 8.75
C ALA A 65 -3.44 12.35 7.32
N LEU A 66 -3.65 11.32 6.48
CA LEU A 66 -4.29 11.45 5.16
C LEU A 66 -5.77 11.84 5.24
N LEU A 67 -6.46 11.45 6.31
CA LEU A 67 -7.88 11.77 6.51
C LEU A 67 -8.09 13.21 6.98
N VAL A 68 -7.08 13.82 7.60
CA VAL A 68 -7.12 15.20 8.08
C VAL A 68 -6.70 16.15 6.95
N PRO A 69 -7.59 17.06 6.47
CA PRO A 69 -7.29 17.92 5.33
C PRO A 69 -6.04 18.79 5.48
N ALA A 70 -5.77 19.28 6.70
CA ALA A 70 -4.63 20.15 7.00
C ALA A 70 -3.28 19.44 6.86
N SER A 71 -3.19 18.15 7.20
CA SER A 71 -1.96 17.35 7.10
C SER A 71 -1.87 16.54 5.81
N ARG A 72 -2.95 16.47 5.02
CA ARG A 72 -3.06 15.61 3.84
C ARG A 72 -1.91 15.76 2.83
N PRO A 73 -1.43 16.97 2.46
CA PRO A 73 -0.32 17.09 1.50
C PRO A 73 0.97 16.43 1.99
N ILE A 74 1.30 16.63 3.28
CA ILE A 74 2.50 16.04 3.89
C ILE A 74 2.31 14.52 4.06
N ALA A 75 1.13 14.10 4.52
CA ALA A 75 0.81 12.68 4.69
C ALA A 75 0.83 11.92 3.36
N ALA A 76 0.38 12.53 2.26
CA ALA A 76 0.44 11.99 0.91
C ALA A 76 1.88 11.76 0.44
N LEU A 77 2.78 12.72 0.69
CA LEU A 77 4.21 12.55 0.39
C LEU A 77 4.84 11.43 1.22
N LEU A 78 4.51 11.35 2.51
CA LEU A 78 4.97 10.25 3.38
C LEU A 78 4.44 8.90 2.90
N ALA A 79 3.17 8.80 2.53
CA ALA A 79 2.55 7.59 1.98
C ALA A 79 3.24 7.17 0.68
N ALA A 80 3.47 8.10 -0.25
CA ALA A 80 4.20 7.86 -1.48
C ALA A 80 5.63 7.39 -1.20
N GLY A 81 6.31 8.01 -0.22
CA GLY A 81 7.65 7.61 0.22
C GLY A 81 7.69 6.20 0.80
N LEU A 82 6.73 5.82 1.64
CA LEU A 82 6.62 4.47 2.19
C LEU A 82 6.37 3.43 1.09
N LEU A 83 5.44 3.70 0.18
CA LEU A 83 5.13 2.81 -0.95
C LEU A 83 6.32 2.67 -1.91
N ALA A 84 7.03 3.77 -2.16
CA ALA A 84 8.26 3.76 -2.96
C ALA A 84 9.39 3.00 -2.26
N LEU A 85 9.51 3.12 -0.94
CA LEU A 85 10.47 2.34 -0.16
C LEU A 85 10.19 0.84 -0.25
N TYR A 86 8.91 0.43 -0.13
CA TYR A 86 8.52 -0.97 -0.37
C TYR A 86 8.83 -1.41 -1.79
N ALA A 87 8.51 -0.60 -2.79
CA ALA A 87 8.84 -0.90 -4.18
C ALA A 87 10.35 -1.05 -4.39
N ALA A 88 11.17 -0.17 -3.82
CA ALA A 88 12.63 -0.26 -3.90
C ALA A 88 13.15 -1.53 -3.22
N ALA A 89 12.64 -1.86 -2.03
CA ALA A 89 13.01 -3.06 -1.29
C ALA A 89 12.68 -4.35 -2.08
N ILE A 90 11.52 -4.39 -2.72
CA ILE A 90 11.11 -5.48 -3.62
C ILE A 90 12.02 -5.53 -4.86
N GLY A 91 12.27 -4.39 -5.49
CA GLY A 91 13.07 -4.29 -6.71
C GLY A 91 14.52 -4.74 -6.51
N ILE A 92 15.14 -4.36 -5.38
CA ILE A 92 16.49 -4.81 -5.02
C ILE A 92 16.53 -6.33 -4.85
N ASN A 93 15.53 -6.94 -4.21
CA ASN A 93 15.49 -8.38 -4.01
C ASN A 93 15.22 -9.15 -5.31
N LEU A 94 14.34 -8.63 -6.16
CA LEU A 94 14.12 -9.17 -7.51
C LEU A 94 15.41 -9.11 -8.35
N TRP A 95 16.15 -8.01 -8.29
CA TRP A 95 17.43 -7.87 -9.00
C TRP A 95 18.50 -8.83 -8.47
N ARG A 96 18.45 -9.19 -7.18
CA ARG A 96 19.30 -10.23 -6.56
C ARG A 96 18.81 -11.65 -6.83
N GLY A 97 17.76 -11.84 -7.64
CA GLY A 97 17.19 -13.15 -7.96
C GLY A 97 16.37 -13.79 -6.83
N ARG A 98 16.07 -13.06 -5.76
CA ARG A 98 15.34 -13.56 -4.59
C ARG A 98 13.84 -13.29 -4.72
N ALA A 99 13.18 -14.14 -5.51
CA ALA A 99 11.75 -14.02 -5.81
C ALA A 99 10.85 -14.83 -4.87
N ASP A 100 11.41 -15.69 -4.03
CA ASP A 100 10.73 -16.60 -3.11
C ASP A 100 10.33 -15.96 -1.77
N ILE A 101 10.74 -14.71 -1.54
CA ILE A 101 10.43 -13.94 -0.33
C ILE A 101 8.98 -13.44 -0.38
N ASP A 102 8.35 -13.35 0.79
CA ASP A 102 7.00 -12.78 0.94
C ASP A 102 7.07 -11.24 1.08
N CYS A 103 6.27 -10.53 0.30
CA CYS A 103 6.18 -9.07 0.32
C CYS A 103 5.75 -8.51 1.69
N GLY A 104 4.97 -9.28 2.47
CA GLY A 104 4.52 -8.87 3.81
C GLY A 104 3.57 -7.67 3.88
N CYS A 105 3.29 -7.03 2.74
CA CYS A 105 2.33 -5.93 2.61
C CYS A 105 0.87 -6.43 2.49
N SER A 106 0.72 -7.68 2.08
CA SER A 106 -0.54 -8.38 1.89
C SER A 106 -0.68 -9.37 3.05
N GLY A 107 -1.86 -9.46 3.68
CA GLY A 107 -2.06 -10.13 4.96
C GLY A 107 -1.55 -11.59 5.04
N PRO A 108 -1.51 -12.20 6.24
CA PRO A 108 -0.81 -13.46 6.50
C PRO A 108 -1.28 -14.67 5.67
N ASP A 109 -2.51 -14.66 5.15
CA ASP A 109 -3.06 -15.73 4.30
C ASP A 109 -2.72 -15.57 2.81
N GLN A 110 -2.04 -14.48 2.44
CA GLN A 110 -1.68 -14.13 1.07
C GLN A 110 -0.15 -14.07 0.91
N ALA A 111 0.55 -15.13 1.34
CA ALA A 111 1.98 -15.26 1.08
C ALA A 111 2.21 -15.23 -0.44
N GLN A 112 2.74 -14.11 -0.92
CA GLN A 112 2.94 -13.86 -2.34
C GLN A 112 4.45 -13.81 -2.61
N PRO A 113 4.99 -14.69 -3.48
CA PRO A 113 6.36 -14.54 -3.92
C PRO A 113 6.54 -13.18 -4.58
N LEU A 114 7.73 -12.58 -4.44
CA LEU A 114 8.05 -11.33 -5.10
C LEU A 114 7.93 -11.50 -6.63
N ARG A 115 7.09 -10.68 -7.24
CA ARG A 115 6.91 -10.64 -8.70
C ARG A 115 7.09 -9.21 -9.20
N PRO A 116 7.58 -9.01 -10.44
CA PRO A 116 7.68 -7.67 -11.04
C PRO A 116 6.35 -6.92 -11.07
N LEU A 117 5.22 -7.64 -11.11
CA LEU A 117 3.89 -7.05 -11.07
C LEU A 117 3.60 -6.31 -9.74
N LEU A 118 4.26 -6.66 -8.64
CA LEU A 118 4.20 -5.91 -7.37
C LEU A 118 4.83 -4.52 -7.50
N LEU A 119 5.87 -4.36 -8.33
CA LEU A 119 6.45 -3.06 -8.62
C LEU A 119 5.45 -2.19 -9.38
N ALA A 120 4.76 -2.75 -10.37
CA ALA A 120 3.71 -2.03 -11.09
C ALA A 120 2.57 -1.61 -10.16
N ARG A 121 2.10 -2.52 -9.29
CA ARG A 121 1.10 -2.20 -8.26
C ARG A 121 1.56 -1.05 -7.37
N ASN A 122 2.75 -1.13 -6.79
CA ASN A 122 3.23 -0.08 -5.89
C ASN A 122 3.44 1.25 -6.63
N SER A 123 3.92 1.24 -7.88
CA SER A 123 4.02 2.46 -8.69
C SER A 123 2.66 3.12 -8.91
N VAL A 124 1.60 2.34 -9.19
CA VAL A 124 0.23 2.88 -9.30
C VAL A 124 -0.23 3.47 -7.97
N LEU A 125 0.03 2.81 -6.84
CA LEU A 125 -0.32 3.33 -5.52
C LEU A 125 0.46 4.59 -5.16
N VAL A 126 1.73 4.71 -5.57
CA VAL A 126 2.54 5.93 -5.40
C VAL A 126 1.89 7.08 -6.17
N VAL A 127 1.51 6.88 -7.43
CA VAL A 127 0.82 7.92 -8.22
C VAL A 127 -0.49 8.32 -7.55
N LEU A 128 -1.28 7.34 -7.09
CA LEU A 128 -2.54 7.60 -6.38
C LEU A 128 -2.31 8.39 -5.07
N ALA A 129 -1.27 8.05 -4.31
CA ALA A 129 -0.89 8.78 -3.11
C ALA A 129 -0.48 10.22 -3.43
N LEU A 130 0.31 10.45 -4.49
CA LEU A 130 0.68 11.79 -4.93
C LEU A 130 -0.55 12.61 -5.36
N THR A 131 -1.53 12.00 -6.05
CA THR A 131 -2.78 12.69 -6.39
C THR A 131 -3.60 13.08 -5.17
N ALA A 132 -3.55 12.31 -4.09
CA ALA A 132 -4.22 12.64 -2.84
C ALA A 132 -3.62 13.88 -2.13
N GLY A 133 -2.36 14.22 -2.44
CA GLY A 133 -1.67 15.38 -1.86
C GLY A 133 -1.93 16.70 -2.58
N ILE A 134 -2.65 16.68 -3.70
CA ILE A 134 -2.95 17.88 -4.49
C ILE A 134 -3.96 18.74 -3.72
N THR A 135 -3.71 20.05 -3.66
CA THR A 135 -4.62 21.00 -3.02
C THR A 135 -5.93 21.04 -3.80
N PRO A 136 -7.07 20.66 -3.19
CA PRO A 136 -8.37 20.71 -3.85
C PRO A 136 -8.71 22.16 -4.22
N GLN A 137 -9.33 22.36 -5.39
CA GLN A 137 -9.95 23.66 -5.67
C GLN A 137 -11.11 23.89 -4.72
N ALA A 138 -11.33 25.15 -4.34
CA ALA A 138 -12.46 25.58 -3.53
C ALA A 138 -13.76 25.39 -4.33
N ARG A 139 -14.32 24.19 -4.25
CA ARG A 139 -15.63 23.81 -4.74
C ARG A 139 -16.45 23.36 -3.54
N ASP A 140 -17.66 23.89 -3.41
CA ASP A 140 -18.60 23.45 -2.39
C ASP A 140 -18.95 21.99 -2.62
N LEU A 141 -18.62 21.14 -1.64
CA LEU A 141 -18.98 19.73 -1.63
C LEU A 141 -20.44 19.61 -1.18
N GLY A 142 -21.30 19.18 -2.11
CA GLY A 142 -22.68 18.83 -1.79
C GLY A 142 -22.78 17.46 -1.12
N PHE A 143 -23.95 17.16 -0.56
CA PHE A 143 -24.26 15.82 -0.01
C PHE A 143 -24.04 14.70 -1.04
N PHE A 144 -24.40 14.95 -2.30
CA PHE A 144 -24.20 14.01 -3.41
C PHE A 144 -22.71 13.71 -3.66
N ASP A 145 -21.83 14.71 -3.52
CA ASP A 145 -20.39 14.51 -3.71
C ASP A 145 -19.82 13.55 -2.65
N GLY A 146 -20.35 13.58 -1.42
CA GLY A 146 -19.99 12.62 -0.37
C GLY A 146 -20.32 11.17 -0.74
N PHE A 147 -21.50 10.94 -1.32
CA PHE A 147 -21.88 9.62 -1.83
C PHE A 147 -20.93 9.16 -2.95
N VAL A 148 -20.60 10.04 -3.90
CA VAL A 148 -19.68 9.74 -5.00
C VAL A 148 -18.28 9.42 -4.47
N VAL A 149 -17.78 10.15 -3.48
CA VAL A 149 -16.49 9.86 -2.83
C VAL A 149 -16.47 8.46 -2.22
N ILE A 150 -17.51 8.09 -1.47
CA ILE A 150 -17.60 6.76 -0.84
C ILE A 150 -17.66 5.67 -1.91
N ALA A 151 -18.49 5.85 -2.94
CA ALA A 151 -18.62 4.91 -4.05
C ALA A 151 -17.30 4.75 -4.81
N ALA A 152 -16.63 5.84 -5.16
CA ALA A 152 -15.35 5.82 -5.86
C ALA A 152 -14.25 5.14 -5.02
N SER A 153 -14.17 5.46 -3.73
CA SER A 153 -13.23 4.82 -2.80
C SER A 153 -13.48 3.31 -2.70
N THR A 154 -14.75 2.92 -2.63
CA THR A 154 -15.16 1.51 -2.57
C THR A 154 -14.77 0.78 -3.85
N VAL A 155 -15.03 1.35 -5.02
CA VAL A 155 -14.62 0.78 -6.30
C VAL A 155 -13.11 0.61 -6.38
N LEU A 156 -12.34 1.64 -6.01
CA LEU A 156 -10.87 1.56 -5.98
C LEU A 156 -10.37 0.45 -5.04
N LEU A 157 -10.98 0.31 -3.87
CA LEU A 157 -10.65 -0.75 -2.91
C LEU A 157 -11.01 -2.15 -3.42
N LEU A 158 -12.15 -2.30 -4.11
CA LEU A 158 -12.55 -3.57 -4.72
C LEU A 158 -11.62 -3.96 -5.87
N VAL A 159 -11.24 -3.00 -6.72
CA VAL A 159 -10.26 -3.22 -7.79
C VAL A 159 -8.92 -3.64 -7.19
N TYR A 160 -8.47 -2.96 -6.14
CA TYR A 160 -7.26 -3.33 -5.42
C TYR A 160 -7.36 -4.74 -4.80
N ALA A 161 -8.45 -5.06 -4.12
CA ALA A 161 -8.66 -6.39 -3.51
C ALA A 161 -8.73 -7.50 -4.57
N ALA A 162 -9.36 -7.25 -5.71
CA ALA A 162 -9.40 -8.18 -6.83
C ALA A 162 -8.01 -8.39 -7.45
N ALA A 163 -7.24 -7.32 -7.63
CA ALA A 163 -5.85 -7.40 -8.10
C ALA A 163 -4.98 -8.22 -7.13
N GLU A 164 -5.11 -7.99 -5.82
CA GLU A 164 -4.43 -8.78 -4.79
C GLU A 164 -4.85 -10.24 -4.80
N GLY A 165 -6.15 -10.53 -4.92
CA GLY A 165 -6.66 -11.90 -5.03
C GLY A 165 -6.13 -12.61 -6.27
N LEU A 166 -6.03 -11.93 -7.40
CA LEU A 166 -5.46 -12.49 -8.64
C LEU A 166 -3.96 -12.73 -8.50
N LEU A 167 -3.22 -11.82 -7.87
CA LEU A 167 -1.80 -11.97 -7.57
C LEU A 167 -1.51 -13.14 -6.63
N ALA A 168 -2.32 -13.29 -5.59
CA ALA A 168 -2.18 -14.38 -4.60
C ALA A 168 -2.49 -15.74 -5.21
N ASN A 169 -3.49 -15.81 -6.10
CA ASN A 169 -3.92 -17.06 -6.72
C ASN A 169 -3.21 -17.38 -8.04
N GLY A 170 -2.47 -16.43 -8.62
CA GLY A 170 -1.74 -16.61 -9.89
C GLY A 170 -0.92 -17.92 -9.96
N PRO A 171 -0.06 -18.23 -8.97
CA PRO A 171 0.72 -19.48 -8.96
C PRO A 171 -0.14 -20.74 -8.95
N ARG A 172 -1.32 -20.72 -8.29
CA ARG A 172 -2.26 -21.85 -8.28
C ARG A 172 -2.95 -22.00 -9.64
N LEU A 173 -3.28 -20.88 -10.27
CA LEU A 173 -3.91 -20.87 -11.59
C LEU A 173 -2.97 -21.45 -12.66
N PHE A 174 -1.68 -21.10 -12.66
CA PHE A 174 -0.70 -21.64 -13.61
C PHE A 174 -0.57 -23.17 -13.48
N LYS A 175 -0.53 -23.68 -12.24
CA LYS A 175 -0.54 -25.14 -11.98
C LYS A 175 -1.77 -25.85 -12.56
N LEU A 176 -2.96 -25.23 -12.50
CA LEU A 176 -4.19 -25.79 -13.08
C LEU A 176 -4.19 -25.77 -14.62
N ILE A 177 -3.50 -24.81 -15.23
CA ILE A 177 -3.39 -24.65 -16.69
C ILE A 177 -2.20 -25.46 -17.26
N GLY A 178 -1.45 -26.18 -16.41
CA GLY A 178 -0.31 -27.00 -16.82
C GLY A 178 0.91 -26.20 -17.27
N ARG A 179 1.07 -24.97 -16.76
CA ARG A 179 2.24 -24.10 -17.00
C ARG A 179 3.03 -23.84 -15.74
#